data_AF-A0A444IZN5-F1
#
_entry.id   AF-A0A444IZN5-F1
#
_cell.length_a   1.000
_cell.length_b   1.000
_cell.length_c   1.000
_cell.angle_alpha   90.00
_cell.angle_beta   90.00
_cell.angle_gamma   90.00
#
_symmetry.space_group_name_H-M   'P 1'
#
loop_
_entity.id
_entity.type
_entity.pdbx_description
1 polymer ?
#
loop_
_entity_poly.entity_id
_entity_poly.type
_entity_poly.pdbx_seq_one_letter_code
_entity_poly.pdbx_strand_id
1 'polypeptide(L)'
;MKINFPTFSGSPQPLGATVTPTGINFALFSRNAEEVTLVLGVKDACESSRFEIPLDPKLHKTGDIWHIQVSGLPPYHLLRYGYKLSGPKEPHTSGLAYDNSLIMLDPYAKEVRSPRWGQDRTSIHYQTCGLIPHDIYDWEGDRPLNIPLQDTVIYEMHVRGFTQHSSSQCSFPGTFKGICEKIDYMKH
;
A
#
# COMPACT_ATOMS: atom_id res chain seq x y z
N MET A 1 -24.19 15.53 -1.06
CA MET A 1 -23.15 16.55 -1.30
C MET A 1 -21.97 15.87 -1.96
N LYS A 2 -21.55 16.29 -3.17
CA LYS A 2 -20.28 15.84 -3.75
C LYS A 2 -19.18 16.59 -3.02
N ILE A 3 -18.49 15.93 -2.08
CA ILE A 3 -17.27 16.50 -1.50
C ILE A 3 -16.24 16.50 -2.63
N ASN A 4 -15.83 17.69 -3.07
CA ASN A 4 -14.85 17.85 -4.12
C ASN A 4 -13.51 18.15 -3.45
N PHE A 5 -12.60 17.20 -3.47
CA PHE A 5 -11.23 17.44 -2.99
C PHE A 5 -10.47 18.26 -4.04
N PRO A 6 -9.74 19.31 -3.66
CA PRO A 6 -8.88 20.02 -4.58
C PRO A 6 -7.81 19.08 -5.15
N THR A 7 -7.79 18.93 -6.47
CA THR A 7 -6.81 18.15 -7.21
C THR A 7 -5.84 19.07 -7.94
N PHE A 8 -4.58 18.69 -7.97
CA PHE A 8 -3.49 19.37 -8.66
C PHE A 8 -2.73 18.37 -9.52
N SER A 9 -1.93 18.87 -10.47
CA SER A 9 -1.13 18.03 -11.37
C SER A 9 -0.31 16.99 -10.61
N GLY A 10 0.26 17.36 -9.45
CA GLY A 10 1.15 16.49 -8.68
C GLY A 10 2.50 16.29 -9.37
N SER A 11 3.20 15.22 -8.97
CA SER A 11 4.54 14.88 -9.44
C SER A 11 4.61 13.39 -9.82
N PRO A 12 5.28 13.03 -10.94
CA PRO A 12 5.49 11.64 -11.33
C PRO A 12 6.41 10.87 -10.37
N GLN A 13 7.11 11.56 -9.48
CA GLN A 13 8.00 10.95 -8.50
C GLN A 13 7.83 11.56 -7.10
N PRO A 14 8.05 10.77 -6.04
CA PRO A 14 8.34 9.32 -6.06
C PRO A 14 7.09 8.48 -6.39
N LEU A 15 7.30 7.23 -6.80
CA LEU A 15 6.20 6.28 -7.08
C LEU A 15 5.48 5.88 -5.78
N GLY A 16 4.19 5.60 -5.91
CA GLY A 16 3.28 5.29 -4.81
C GLY A 16 2.62 6.52 -4.19
N ALA A 17 2.02 6.33 -3.00
CA ALA A 17 1.45 7.41 -2.21
C ALA A 17 2.50 8.06 -1.32
N THR A 18 2.66 9.38 -1.44
CA THR A 18 3.63 10.18 -0.67
C THR A 18 2.95 11.38 -0.03
N VAL A 19 3.08 11.49 1.29
CA VAL A 19 2.58 12.63 2.04
C VAL A 19 3.44 13.86 1.75
N THR A 20 2.80 14.95 1.39
CA THR A 20 3.40 16.26 1.11
C THR A 20 2.84 17.30 2.10
N PRO A 21 3.49 18.46 2.29
CA PRO A 21 2.97 19.50 3.18
C PRO A 21 1.56 20.00 2.80
N THR A 22 1.20 19.89 1.51
CA THR A 22 -0.06 20.39 0.95
C THR A 22 -1.14 19.32 0.79
N GLY A 23 -0.81 18.03 0.96
CA GLY A 23 -1.73 16.92 0.69
C GLY A 23 -0.99 15.62 0.41
N ILE A 24 -1.53 14.79 -0.46
CA ILE A 24 -0.94 13.48 -0.80
C ILE A 24 -0.72 13.42 -2.30
N ASN A 25 0.52 13.15 -2.71
CA ASN A 25 0.88 12.88 -4.08
C ASN A 25 0.78 11.38 -4.34
N PHE A 26 0.03 11.00 -5.37
CA PHE A 26 -0.12 9.63 -5.85
C PHE A 26 0.59 9.52 -7.19
N ALA A 27 1.43 8.52 -7.37
CA ALA A 27 2.07 8.24 -8.65
C ALA A 27 2.06 6.73 -8.95
N LEU A 28 1.57 6.38 -10.14
CA LEU A 28 1.40 5.00 -10.61
C LEU A 28 1.97 4.86 -12.03
N PHE A 29 2.83 3.87 -12.22
CA PHE A 29 3.28 3.51 -13.56
C PHE A 29 2.21 2.68 -14.29
N SER A 30 1.79 3.13 -15.47
CA SER A 30 1.02 2.32 -16.42
C SER A 30 1.12 2.86 -17.84
N ARG A 31 1.87 2.14 -18.69
CA ARG A 31 2.08 2.49 -20.10
C ARG A 31 0.80 2.39 -20.94
N ASN A 32 0.14 1.24 -20.86
CA ASN A 32 -0.97 0.87 -21.74
C ASN A 32 -2.36 1.22 -21.18
N ALA A 33 -2.44 1.84 -20.00
CA ALA A 33 -3.70 2.34 -19.48
C ALA A 33 -4.15 3.55 -20.30
N GLU A 34 -5.43 3.55 -20.69
CA GLU A 34 -6.08 4.67 -21.36
C GLU A 34 -6.65 5.65 -20.34
N GLU A 35 -7.19 5.13 -19.24
CA GLU A 35 -7.73 5.92 -18.14
C GLU A 35 -7.31 5.33 -16.80
N VAL A 36 -7.00 6.20 -15.85
CA VAL A 36 -6.71 5.83 -14.46
C VAL A 36 -7.63 6.63 -13.55
N THR A 37 -8.29 5.93 -12.64
CA THR A 37 -9.13 6.55 -11.61
C THR A 37 -8.55 6.19 -10.24
N LEU A 38 -8.19 7.21 -9.47
CA LEU A 38 -7.84 7.05 -8.07
C LEU A 38 -9.12 6.84 -7.26
N VAL A 39 -9.17 5.74 -6.52
CA VAL A 39 -10.30 5.42 -5.63
C VAL A 39 -9.86 5.62 -4.20
N LEU A 40 -10.54 6.50 -3.48
CA LEU A 40 -10.32 6.77 -2.07
C LEU A 40 -11.50 6.27 -1.23
N GLY A 41 -11.19 5.63 -0.10
CA GLY A 41 -12.15 5.23 0.92
C GLY A 41 -11.70 5.73 2.29
N VAL A 42 -12.67 6.08 3.13
CA VAL A 42 -12.41 6.44 4.54
C VAL A 42 -12.79 5.27 5.43
N LYS A 43 -11.93 4.94 6.39
CA LYS A 43 -12.20 3.93 7.42
C LYS A 43 -13.50 4.26 8.16
N ASP A 44 -14.33 3.24 8.37
CA ASP A 44 -15.62 3.31 9.08
C ASP A 44 -16.69 4.20 8.43
N ALA A 45 -16.44 4.73 7.23
CA ALA A 45 -17.46 5.34 6.40
C ALA A 45 -18.30 4.26 5.68
N CYS A 46 -19.55 4.59 5.36
CA CYS A 46 -20.43 3.73 4.56
C CYS A 46 -19.79 3.43 3.20
N GLU A 47 -20.07 2.25 2.60
CA GLU A 47 -19.54 1.89 1.28
C GLU A 47 -19.90 2.90 0.17
N SER A 48 -20.95 3.69 0.40
CA SER A 48 -21.41 4.78 -0.46
C SER A 48 -20.51 6.03 -0.40
N SER A 49 -19.52 6.08 0.50
CA SER A 49 -18.60 7.20 0.71
C SER A 49 -17.25 7.00 0.01
N ARG A 50 -17.24 6.26 -1.10
CA ARG A 50 -16.07 6.16 -1.98
C ARG A 50 -15.97 7.41 -2.84
N PHE A 51 -14.75 7.90 -3.00
CA PHE A 51 -14.44 9.01 -3.89
C PHE A 51 -13.62 8.50 -5.05
N GLU A 52 -14.17 8.64 -6.24
CA GLU A 52 -13.50 8.29 -7.49
C GLU A 52 -13.03 9.57 -8.16
N ILE A 53 -11.71 9.67 -8.33
CA ILE A 53 -11.05 10.84 -8.89
C ILE A 53 -10.42 10.39 -10.22
N PRO A 54 -11.07 10.63 -11.36
CA PRO A 54 -10.49 10.31 -12.66
C PRO A 54 -9.29 11.23 -12.94
N LEU A 55 -8.19 10.65 -13.42
CA LEU A 55 -6.99 11.40 -13.79
C LEU A 55 -7.11 11.83 -15.25
N ASP A 56 -7.03 13.14 -15.50
CA ASP A 56 -6.89 13.71 -16.84
C ASP A 56 -5.55 13.29 -17.49
N PRO A 57 -5.54 12.54 -18.61
CA PRO A 57 -4.31 12.10 -19.28
C PRO A 57 -3.39 13.24 -19.77
N LYS A 58 -3.90 14.47 -19.92
CA LYS A 58 -3.11 15.63 -20.36
C LYS A 58 -2.42 16.36 -19.20
N LEU A 59 -3.02 16.31 -18.01
CA LEU A 59 -2.54 17.04 -16.82
C LEU A 59 -1.85 16.13 -15.79
N HIS A 60 -2.34 14.89 -15.69
CA HIS A 60 -1.99 13.92 -14.65
C HIS A 60 -1.18 12.75 -15.19
N LYS A 61 -0.49 12.93 -16.32
CA LYS A 61 0.38 11.91 -16.91
C LYS A 61 1.66 12.54 -17.46
N THR A 62 2.81 12.05 -17.00
CA THR A 62 4.12 12.40 -17.53
C THR A 62 4.80 11.12 -18.04
N GLY A 63 4.96 10.99 -19.36
CA GLY A 63 5.42 9.75 -19.98
C GLY A 63 4.44 8.59 -19.70
N ASP A 64 4.93 7.54 -19.06
CA ASP A 64 4.14 6.35 -18.68
C ASP A 64 3.64 6.39 -17.22
N ILE A 65 3.86 7.51 -16.51
CA ILE A 65 3.52 7.65 -15.09
C ILE A 65 2.30 8.56 -14.94
N TRP A 66 1.26 8.00 -14.33
CA TRP A 66 0.07 8.70 -13.91
C TRP A 66 0.31 9.29 -12.52
N HIS A 67 -0.05 10.55 -12.32
CA HIS A 67 0.18 11.22 -11.06
C HIS A 67 -0.88 12.27 -10.74
N ILE A 68 -1.23 12.41 -9.47
CA ILE A 68 -2.19 13.40 -9.00
C ILE A 68 -1.86 13.78 -7.57
N GLN A 69 -2.00 15.06 -7.24
CA GLN A 69 -1.92 15.51 -5.86
C GLN A 69 -3.30 15.92 -5.36
N VAL A 70 -3.71 15.34 -4.24
CA VAL A 70 -5.03 15.57 -3.64
C VAL A 70 -4.86 16.24 -2.29
N SER A 71 -5.55 17.35 -2.08
CA SER A 71 -5.47 18.16 -0.85
C SER A 71 -6.80 18.10 -0.07
N GLY A 72 -6.76 18.51 1.21
CA GLY A 72 -7.97 18.53 2.06
C GLY A 72 -8.52 17.15 2.41
N LEU A 73 -7.68 16.12 2.37
CA LEU A 73 -8.04 14.76 2.76
C LEU A 73 -8.13 14.62 4.29
N PRO A 74 -8.98 13.72 4.81
CA PRO A 74 -9.02 13.39 6.25
C PRO A 74 -7.68 12.77 6.70
N PRO A 75 -7.47 12.59 8.02
CA PRO A 75 -6.25 12.01 8.56
C PRO A 75 -5.83 10.72 7.83
N TYR A 76 -4.58 10.67 7.39
CA TYR A 76 -4.02 9.65 6.49
C TYR A 76 -4.17 8.21 7.00
N HIS A 77 -4.11 8.00 8.33
CA HIS A 77 -4.32 6.69 8.95
C HIS A 77 -5.76 6.13 8.79
N LEU A 78 -6.71 6.98 8.41
CA LEU A 78 -8.09 6.58 8.08
C LEU A 78 -8.28 6.37 6.58
N LEU A 79 -7.35 6.82 5.74
CA LEU A 79 -7.45 6.74 4.30
C LEU A 79 -7.04 5.38 3.79
N ARG A 80 -7.81 4.90 2.83
CA ARG A 80 -7.52 3.73 2.02
C ARG A 80 -7.57 4.14 0.57
N TYR A 81 -6.68 3.60 -0.23
CA TYR A 81 -6.64 3.92 -1.65
C TYR A 81 -6.41 2.68 -2.52
N GLY A 82 -6.79 2.83 -3.79
CA GLY A 82 -6.52 1.90 -4.87
C GLY A 82 -6.77 2.59 -6.21
N TYR A 83 -6.58 1.85 -7.30
CA TYR A 83 -6.72 2.38 -8.65
C TYR A 83 -7.68 1.53 -9.47
N LYS A 84 -8.52 2.17 -10.27
CA LYS A 84 -9.17 1.50 -11.39
C LYS A 84 -8.46 1.89 -12.68
N LEU A 85 -8.19 0.91 -13.51
CA LEU A 85 -7.47 1.08 -14.77
C LEU A 85 -8.36 0.63 -15.91
N SER A 86 -8.54 1.50 -16.90
CA SER A 86 -9.19 1.18 -18.17
C SER A 86 -8.16 1.05 -19.27
N GLY A 87 -8.40 0.17 -20.24
CA GLY A 87 -7.53 -0.07 -21.38
C GLY A 87 -7.90 -1.34 -22.15
N PRO A 88 -7.05 -1.79 -23.09
CA PRO A 88 -7.32 -2.95 -23.92
C PRO A 88 -7.47 -4.25 -23.12
N LYS A 89 -8.51 -5.05 -23.44
CA LYS A 89 -8.78 -6.36 -22.81
C LYS A 89 -8.61 -7.47 -23.85
N GLU A 90 -7.36 -7.80 -24.12
CA GLU A 90 -6.88 -8.71 -25.15
C GLU A 90 -5.90 -9.76 -24.59
N PRO A 91 -6.34 -10.63 -23.66
CA PRO A 91 -5.44 -11.54 -22.94
C PRO A 91 -4.80 -12.59 -23.85
N HIS A 92 -5.43 -12.95 -24.97
CA HIS A 92 -4.97 -14.01 -25.85
C HIS A 92 -3.98 -13.55 -26.94
N THR A 93 -3.94 -12.26 -27.26
CA THR A 93 -3.10 -11.72 -28.35
C THR A 93 -1.93 -10.92 -27.79
N SER A 94 -2.21 -9.81 -27.12
CA SER A 94 -1.20 -8.89 -26.58
C SER A 94 -0.90 -9.17 -25.10
N GLY A 95 -1.72 -9.99 -24.42
CA GLY A 95 -1.61 -10.27 -22.99
C GLY A 95 -2.19 -9.16 -22.10
N LEU A 96 -2.78 -8.12 -22.70
CA LEU A 96 -3.37 -7.00 -21.98
C LEU A 96 -4.70 -7.42 -21.37
N ALA A 97 -4.88 -7.17 -20.06
CA ALA A 97 -6.05 -7.65 -19.32
C ALA A 97 -6.61 -6.54 -18.41
N TYR A 98 -6.80 -5.35 -18.96
CA TYR A 98 -7.38 -4.23 -18.21
C TYR A 98 -8.85 -4.49 -17.84
N ASP A 99 -9.22 -4.14 -16.61
CA ASP A 99 -10.58 -4.31 -16.10
C ASP A 99 -10.93 -3.18 -15.12
N ASN A 100 -11.76 -2.23 -15.57
CA ASN A 100 -12.19 -1.08 -14.78
C ASN A 100 -13.21 -1.44 -13.67
N SER A 101 -13.74 -2.67 -13.66
CA SER A 101 -14.61 -3.13 -12.57
C SER A 101 -13.83 -3.43 -11.29
N LEU A 102 -12.53 -3.68 -11.41
CA LEU A 102 -11.65 -4.07 -10.30
C LEU A 102 -10.92 -2.85 -9.73
N ILE A 103 -10.81 -2.82 -8.39
CA ILE A 103 -9.94 -1.88 -7.70
C ILE A 103 -8.61 -2.58 -7.45
N MET A 104 -7.58 -2.08 -8.09
CA MET A 104 -6.23 -2.62 -8.05
C MET A 104 -5.44 -1.98 -6.91
N LEU A 105 -4.57 -2.78 -6.29
CA LEU A 105 -3.61 -2.32 -5.31
C LEU A 105 -2.47 -1.58 -6.02
N ASP A 106 -1.96 -0.54 -5.36
CA ASP A 106 -0.74 0.13 -5.78
C ASP A 106 0.48 -0.80 -5.58
N PRO A 107 1.27 -1.09 -6.63
CA PRO A 107 2.50 -1.87 -6.50
C PRO A 107 3.52 -1.26 -5.53
N TYR A 108 3.44 0.05 -5.31
CA TYR A 108 4.31 0.82 -4.43
C TYR A 108 3.64 1.14 -3.07
N ALA A 109 2.53 0.46 -2.74
CA ALA A 109 1.92 0.57 -1.42
C ALA A 109 2.91 0.15 -0.33
N LYS A 110 3.30 1.10 0.51
CA LYS A 110 4.18 0.86 1.67
C LYS A 110 3.49 0.08 2.79
N GLU A 111 2.18 0.22 2.89
CA GLU A 111 1.34 -0.52 3.82
C GLU A 111 0.10 -1.02 3.10
N VAL A 112 -0.32 -2.25 3.44
CA VAL A 112 -1.45 -2.91 2.79
C VAL A 112 -2.35 -3.50 3.85
N ARG A 113 -3.65 -3.22 3.74
CA ARG A 113 -4.66 -3.92 4.53
C ARG A 113 -5.25 -5.03 3.70
N SER A 114 -5.00 -6.29 4.06
CA SER A 114 -5.71 -7.44 3.51
C SER A 114 -7.02 -7.70 4.27
N PRO A 115 -8.09 -8.18 3.60
CA PRO A 115 -9.19 -8.84 4.30
C PRO A 115 -8.73 -10.04 5.12
N ARG A 116 -9.59 -10.46 6.04
CA ARG A 116 -9.45 -11.77 6.67
C ARG A 116 -9.53 -12.86 5.60
N TRP A 117 -8.72 -13.90 5.77
CA TRP A 117 -8.72 -15.06 4.89
C TRP A 117 -10.14 -15.61 4.69
N GLY A 118 -10.53 -15.87 3.44
CA GLY A 118 -11.84 -16.42 3.08
C GLY A 118 -13.02 -15.42 3.04
N GLN A 119 -12.79 -14.13 3.28
CA GLN A 119 -13.84 -13.10 3.10
C GLN A 119 -13.92 -12.60 1.65
N ASP A 120 -15.13 -12.19 1.26
CA ASP A 120 -15.40 -11.66 -0.07
C ASP A 120 -14.61 -10.36 -0.32
N ARG A 121 -14.01 -10.27 -1.51
CA ARG A 121 -13.08 -9.22 -1.95
C ARG A 121 -13.77 -8.24 -2.90
N THR A 122 -15.07 -7.99 -2.76
CA THR A 122 -15.84 -7.17 -3.71
C THR A 122 -15.94 -5.69 -3.31
N SER A 123 -15.51 -5.31 -2.11
CA SER A 123 -15.67 -3.95 -1.57
C SER A 123 -14.35 -3.37 -1.05
N ILE A 124 -14.03 -2.08 -1.28
CA ILE A 124 -12.77 -1.45 -0.82
C ILE A 124 -12.59 -1.49 0.71
N HIS A 125 -13.68 -1.69 1.46
CA HIS A 125 -13.61 -1.84 2.91
C HIS A 125 -13.11 -3.24 3.32
N TYR A 126 -13.28 -4.23 2.43
CA TYR A 126 -12.89 -5.64 2.55
C TYR A 126 -11.93 -6.12 1.46
N GLN A 127 -11.46 -5.25 0.56
CA GLN A 127 -10.46 -5.53 -0.45
C GLN A 127 -9.09 -5.17 0.08
N THR A 128 -8.09 -5.80 -0.53
CA THR A 128 -6.71 -5.41 -0.34
C THR A 128 -6.54 -3.97 -0.82
N CYS A 129 -6.23 -3.04 0.08
CA CYS A 129 -6.07 -1.63 -0.23
C CYS A 129 -4.78 -1.09 0.35
N GLY A 130 -4.24 -0.06 -0.31
CA GLY A 130 -3.08 0.67 0.19
C GLY A 130 -3.48 1.54 1.37
N LEU A 131 -2.65 1.55 2.40
CA LEU A 131 -2.69 2.54 3.46
C LEU A 131 -1.61 3.58 3.19
N ILE A 132 -1.81 4.77 3.73
CA ILE A 132 -0.86 5.86 3.58
C ILE A 132 -0.06 5.90 4.88
N PRO A 133 1.18 5.36 4.90
CA PRO A 133 1.99 5.44 6.09
C PRO A 133 2.28 6.90 6.34
N HIS A 134 1.90 7.33 7.52
CA HIS A 134 2.66 8.34 8.20
C HIS A 134 3.59 7.53 9.09
N ASP A 135 4.89 7.78 9.05
CA ASP A 135 5.69 7.85 10.26
C ASP A 135 7.17 8.06 9.92
N ILE A 136 7.73 9.04 10.61
CA ILE A 136 9.16 9.13 10.85
C ILE A 136 9.38 8.21 12.05
N TYR A 137 9.81 6.98 11.79
CA TYR A 137 10.17 6.05 12.86
C TYR A 137 11.46 6.54 13.54
N ASP A 138 11.46 6.67 14.86
CA ASP A 138 12.68 6.98 15.62
C ASP A 138 13.51 5.72 15.75
N TRP A 139 14.60 5.66 14.99
CA TRP A 139 15.53 4.53 15.00
C TRP A 139 16.47 4.55 16.21
N GLU A 140 16.48 5.61 17.03
CA GLU A 140 17.37 5.74 18.20
C GLU A 140 18.86 5.52 17.86
N GLY A 141 19.24 5.80 16.62
CA GLY A 141 20.61 5.63 16.11
C GLY A 141 20.97 4.23 15.64
N ASP A 142 20.02 3.30 15.52
CA ASP A 142 20.23 1.97 14.94
C ASP A 142 20.83 2.03 13.52
N ARG A 143 21.74 1.09 13.23
CA ARG A 143 22.51 1.04 11.97
C ARG A 143 22.75 -0.40 11.54
N PRO A 144 22.82 -0.68 10.23
CA PRO A 144 23.22 -2.00 9.74
C PRO A 144 24.56 -2.46 10.33
N LEU A 145 24.60 -3.69 10.86
CA LEU A 145 25.77 -4.25 11.54
C LEU A 145 26.97 -4.50 10.60
N ASN A 146 26.71 -4.71 9.31
CA ASN A 146 27.73 -4.97 8.27
C ASN A 146 28.75 -6.06 8.66
N ILE A 147 28.28 -7.16 9.28
CA ILE A 147 29.12 -8.31 9.66
C ILE A 147 29.65 -8.97 8.38
N PRO A 148 30.96 -9.26 8.26
CA PRO A 148 31.51 -9.98 7.12
C PRO A 148 30.86 -11.36 6.94
N LEU A 149 30.62 -11.76 5.69
CA LEU A 149 29.93 -13.03 5.40
C LEU A 149 30.67 -14.24 5.97
N GLN A 150 32.00 -14.20 6.00
CA GLN A 150 32.84 -15.26 6.57
C GLN A 150 32.63 -15.45 8.09
N ASP A 151 32.16 -14.41 8.78
CA ASP A 151 31.89 -14.41 10.22
C ASP A 151 30.38 -14.60 10.52
N THR A 152 29.56 -14.86 9.48
CA THR A 152 28.09 -14.94 9.58
C THR A 152 27.62 -16.40 9.66
N VAL A 153 26.73 -16.70 10.61
CA VAL A 153 25.93 -17.93 10.66
C VAL A 153 24.46 -17.57 10.46
N ILE A 154 23.81 -18.15 9.44
CA ILE A 154 22.42 -17.83 9.08
C ILE A 154 21.46 -18.84 9.71
N TYR A 155 20.48 -18.34 10.44
CA TYR A 155 19.38 -19.15 10.99
C TYR A 155 18.09 -18.91 10.19
N GLU A 156 17.67 -19.88 9.40
CA GLU A 156 16.41 -19.82 8.66
C GLU A 156 15.22 -20.07 9.61
N MET A 157 14.29 -19.12 9.66
CA MET A 157 13.11 -19.21 10.52
C MET A 157 11.86 -18.63 9.89
N HIS A 158 10.72 -19.19 10.28
CA HIS A 158 9.41 -18.68 9.91
C HIS A 158 8.84 -17.80 11.03
N VAL A 159 8.49 -16.55 10.75
CA VAL A 159 7.97 -15.55 11.72
C VAL A 159 6.86 -16.12 12.60
N ARG A 160 5.80 -16.66 11.98
CA ARG A 160 4.69 -17.30 12.71
C ARG A 160 5.16 -18.53 13.50
N GLY A 161 5.76 -19.51 12.83
CA GLY A 161 6.14 -20.80 13.43
C GLY A 161 7.04 -20.66 14.66
N PHE A 162 7.93 -19.67 14.68
CA PHE A 162 8.92 -19.50 15.75
C PHE A 162 8.31 -19.32 17.15
N THR A 163 7.16 -18.63 17.26
CA THR A 163 6.54 -18.33 18.56
C THR A 163 5.05 -18.68 18.63
N GLN A 164 4.47 -19.33 17.62
CA GLN A 164 3.03 -19.64 17.61
C GLN A 164 2.61 -20.67 18.67
N HIS A 165 3.49 -21.62 19.01
CA HIS A 165 3.17 -22.68 19.95
C HIS A 165 3.06 -22.14 21.38
N SER A 166 2.15 -22.70 22.19
CA SER A 166 1.91 -22.25 23.57
C SER A 166 3.14 -22.35 24.46
N SER A 167 4.02 -23.32 24.20
CA SER A 167 5.30 -23.48 24.91
C SER A 167 6.28 -22.32 24.69
N SER A 168 6.06 -21.47 23.68
CA SER A 168 6.87 -20.26 23.49
C SER A 168 6.72 -19.28 24.65
N GLN A 169 5.58 -19.28 25.35
CA GLN A 169 5.25 -18.34 26.42
C GLN A 169 5.40 -16.86 26.02
N CYS A 170 5.32 -16.55 24.71
CA CYS A 170 5.35 -15.17 24.21
C CYS A 170 4.01 -14.47 24.45
N SER A 171 4.05 -13.18 24.73
CA SER A 171 2.86 -12.33 24.85
C SER A 171 2.19 -12.10 23.49
N PHE A 172 2.97 -12.06 22.41
CA PHE A 172 2.51 -11.85 21.03
C PHE A 172 2.88 -13.01 20.10
N PRO A 173 2.31 -14.22 20.31
CA PRO A 173 2.73 -15.44 19.60
C PRO A 173 2.52 -15.33 18.08
N GLY A 174 3.52 -15.74 17.31
CA GLY A 174 3.50 -15.78 15.85
C GLY A 174 3.57 -14.43 15.15
N THR A 175 4.09 -13.40 15.81
CA THR A 175 4.25 -12.03 15.29
C THR A 175 5.70 -11.55 15.34
N PHE A 176 6.03 -10.46 14.65
CA PHE A 176 7.36 -9.82 14.76
C PHE A 176 7.70 -9.44 16.20
N LYS A 177 6.73 -8.92 16.97
CA LYS A 177 6.94 -8.57 18.38
C LYS A 177 7.24 -9.80 19.25
N GLY A 178 6.62 -10.94 18.94
CA GLY A 178 6.92 -12.21 19.61
C GLY A 178 8.36 -12.67 19.38
N ILE A 179 8.94 -12.41 18.20
CA ILE A 179 10.37 -12.69 17.93
C ILE A 179 11.25 -11.83 18.85
N CYS A 180 10.92 -10.54 19.03
CA CYS A 180 11.69 -9.65 19.90
C CYS A 180 11.78 -10.16 21.34
N GLU A 181 10.72 -10.81 21.86
CA GLU A 181 10.72 -11.46 23.18
C GLU A 181 11.70 -12.64 23.30
N LYS A 182 12.22 -13.15 22.18
CA LYS A 182 13.11 -14.31 22.09
C LYS A 182 14.50 -13.96 21.56
N ILE A 183 14.86 -12.67 21.48
CA ILE A 183 16.20 -12.24 21.02
C ILE A 183 17.32 -12.89 21.84
N ASP A 184 17.16 -13.03 23.16
CA ASP A 184 18.21 -13.62 24.00
C ASP A 184 18.46 -15.10 23.71
N TYR A 185 17.44 -15.86 23.31
CA TYR A 185 17.61 -17.24 22.86
C TYR A 185 18.52 -17.32 21.62
N MET A 186 18.44 -16.35 20.71
CA MET A 186 19.24 -16.32 19.48
C MET A 186 20.68 -15.86 19.69
N LYS A 187 21.00 -15.28 20.87
CA LYS A 187 22.37 -14.88 21.22
C LYS A 187 23.20 -16.02 21.80
N HIS A 188 22.56 -17.14 22.16
CA HIS A 188 23.16 -18.30 22.80
C HIS A 188 23.29 -19.47 21.82
#